data_AF-A0A255H8P5-F1
#
_entry.id   AF-A0A255H8P5-F1
#
_cell.length_a   1.000
_cell.length_b   1.000
_cell.length_c   1.000
_cell.angle_alpha   90.00
_cell.angle_beta   90.00
_cell.angle_gamma   90.00
#
_symmetry.space_group_name_H-M   'P 1'
#
loop_
_entity.id
_entity.type
_entity.pdbx_description
1 polymer ?
#
loop_
_entity_poly.entity_id
_entity_poly.type
_entity_poly.pdbx_seq_one_letter_code
_entity_poly.pdbx_strand_id
1 'polypeptide(L)' 'MSEGDAKVWGTVADVPDRDLHQRFAGDLFERTGFDLRGELFDHFSRAELTGASSVEVVDDHLDVTVWRSGEAAERVIQKR' A
#
# COMPACT_ATOMS: atom_id res chain seq x y z
N MET A 1 7.37 -19.90 -5.98
CA MET A 1 6.76 -19.00 -4.98
C MET A 1 7.56 -19.23 -3.71
N SER A 2 8.38 -18.26 -3.30
CA SER A 2 8.99 -18.29 -1.97
C SER A 2 7.89 -18.05 -0.94
N GLU A 3 8.01 -18.69 0.22
CA GLU A 3 7.14 -18.39 1.36
C GLU A 3 7.53 -17.03 1.92
N GLY A 4 6.53 -16.21 2.21
CA GLY A 4 6.75 -14.86 2.69
C GLY A 4 5.46 -14.21 3.17
N ASP A 5 5.60 -13.10 3.87
CA ASP A 5 4.49 -12.28 4.34
C ASP A 5 4.87 -10.81 4.18
N ALA A 6 3.89 -9.99 3.83
CA ALA A 6 4.05 -8.55 3.75
C ALA A 6 3.03 -7.87 4.65
N LYS A 7 3.51 -6.89 5.41
CA LYS A 7 2.72 -6.12 6.36
C LYS A 7 2.97 -4.65 6.14
N VAL A 8 1.91 -3.86 6.23
CA VAL A 8 1.97 -2.41 6.31
C VAL A 8 1.23 -1.96 7.55
N TRP A 9 1.65 -0.84 8.12
CA TRP A 9 1.01 -0.23 9.28
C TRP A 9 0.87 1.27 9.06
N GLY A 10 -0.19 1.82 9.66
CA GLY A 10 -0.63 3.18 9.39
C GLY A 10 -1.99 3.45 10.00
N THR A 11 -2.56 4.58 9.63
CA THR A 11 -3.95 4.93 9.92
C THR A 11 -4.78 4.86 8.65
N VAL A 12 -6.07 4.57 8.81
CA VAL A 12 -7.05 4.63 7.74
C VAL A 12 -8.14 5.58 8.17
N ALA A 13 -8.50 6.50 7.28
CA ALA A 13 -9.65 7.38 7.44
C ALA A 13 -10.58 7.23 6.24
N ASP A 14 -11.89 7.15 6.50
CA ASP A 14 -12.89 7.27 5.45
C ASP A 14 -13.03 8.73 5.04
N VAL A 15 -13.07 9.00 3.74
CA VAL A 15 -13.13 10.35 3.17
C VAL A 15 -14.40 10.47 2.32
N PRO A 16 -15.51 10.99 2.85
CA PRO A 16 -16.80 11.02 2.16
C PRO A 16 -16.94 12.23 1.20
N ASP A 17 -15.87 12.60 0.49
CA ASP A 17 -15.87 13.67 -0.53
C ASP A 17 -16.10 13.08 -1.93
N ARG A 18 -17.34 13.20 -2.42
CA ARG A 18 -17.74 12.63 -3.72
C ARG A 18 -17.03 13.28 -4.91
N ASP A 19 -16.70 14.56 -4.82
CA ASP A 19 -15.97 15.23 -5.89
C ASP A 19 -14.52 14.72 -5.95
N LEU A 20 -13.92 14.44 -4.79
CA LEU A 20 -12.63 13.75 -4.72
C LEU A 20 -12.70 12.34 -5.32
N HIS A 21 -13.75 11.57 -5.04
CA HIS A 21 -13.92 10.23 -5.60
C HIS A 21 -13.96 10.24 -7.12
N GLN A 22 -14.69 11.20 -7.71
CA GLN A 22 -14.77 11.33 -9.17
C GLN A 22 -13.42 11.77 -9.78
N ARG A 23 -12.66 12.63 -9.10
CA ARG A 23 -11.28 12.96 -9.54
C ARG A 23 -10.36 11.75 -9.48
N PHE A 24 -10.46 10.94 -8.43
CA PHE A 24 -9.71 9.68 -8.31
C PHE A 24 -10.09 8.69 -9.43
N ALA A 25 -11.38 8.51 -9.70
CA ALA A 25 -11.85 7.63 -10.76
C ALA A 25 -11.39 8.08 -12.15
N GLY A 26 -11.33 9.40 -12.38
CA GLY A 26 -10.73 9.99 -13.58
C GLY A 26 -9.24 9.64 -13.74
N ASP A 27 -8.43 9.91 -12.72
CA ASP A 27 -6.98 9.59 -12.72
C ASP A 27 -6.74 8.08 -12.93
N LEU A 28 -7.54 7.23 -12.27
CA LEU A 28 -7.43 5.78 -12.40
C LEU A 28 -7.71 5.31 -13.83
N PHE A 29 -8.76 5.83 -14.47
CA PHE A 29 -9.07 5.52 -15.86
C PHE A 29 -7.96 5.98 -16.81
N GLU A 30 -7.45 7.20 -16.63
CA GLU A 30 -6.38 7.75 -17.47
C GLU A 30 -5.08 6.94 -17.35
N ARG A 31 -4.74 6.46 -16.15
CA ARG A 31 -3.49 5.73 -15.90
C ARG A 31 -3.56 4.25 -16.25
N THR A 32 -4.72 3.62 -16.11
CA THR A 32 -4.85 2.15 -16.14
C THR A 32 -5.90 1.63 -17.10
N GLY A 33 -6.81 2.49 -17.58
CA GLY A 33 -8.00 2.10 -18.35
C GLY A 33 -9.13 1.51 -17.51
N PHE A 34 -8.96 1.37 -16.19
CA PHE A 34 -10.00 0.87 -15.29
C PHE A 34 -11.03 1.97 -14.99
N ASP A 35 -12.28 1.77 -15.42
CA ASP A 35 -13.32 2.81 -15.36
C ASP A 35 -14.23 2.65 -14.15
N LEU A 36 -14.15 3.61 -13.23
CA LEU A 36 -15.04 3.76 -12.07
C LEU A 36 -15.78 5.11 -12.10
N ARG A 37 -15.71 5.86 -13.21
CA ARG A 37 -16.30 7.21 -13.28
C ARG A 37 -17.82 7.12 -13.23
N GLY A 38 -18.45 8.05 -12.51
CA GLY A 38 -19.90 8.06 -12.30
C GLY A 38 -20.40 7.10 -11.22
N GLU A 39 -19.56 6.17 -10.74
CA GLU A 39 -19.91 5.27 -9.64
C GLU A 39 -19.90 6.01 -8.30
N LEU A 40 -20.83 5.62 -7.41
CA LEU A 40 -20.88 6.11 -6.05
C LEU A 40 -20.12 5.17 -5.12
N PHE A 41 -19.15 5.70 -4.40
CA PHE A 41 -18.39 4.93 -3.44
C PHE A 41 -19.05 5.05 -2.07
N ASP A 42 -19.42 3.90 -1.48
CA ASP A 42 -19.97 3.84 -0.12
C ASP A 42 -18.90 4.22 0.92
N HIS A 43 -17.67 3.74 0.70
CA HIS A 43 -16.49 4.10 1.49
C HIS A 43 -15.31 4.44 0.57
N PHE A 44 -14.50 5.41 0.99
CA PHE A 44 -13.26 5.77 0.32
C PHE A 44 -12.15 5.97 1.34
N SER A 45 -11.38 4.90 1.54
CA SER A 45 -10.33 4.83 2.54
C SER A 45 -9.04 5.51 2.08
N ARG A 46 -8.64 6.58 2.76
CA ARG A 46 -7.29 7.13 2.66
C ARG A 46 -6.39 6.46 3.69
N ALA A 47 -5.35 5.79 3.23
CA ALA A 47 -4.32 5.21 4.08
C ALA A 47 -3.14 6.16 4.24
N GLU A 48 -2.70 6.39 5.47
CA GLU A 48 -1.42 7.04 5.78
C GLU A 48 -0.49 5.99 6.38
N LEU A 49 0.46 5.52 5.57
CA LEU A 49 1.40 4.48 5.96
C LEU A 49 2.54 5.07 6.80
N THR A 50 2.80 4.46 7.94
CA THR A 50 3.90 4.82 8.84
C THR A 50 5.04 3.81 8.79
N GLY A 51 4.80 2.63 8.21
CA GLY A 51 5.87 1.73 7.79
C GLY A 51 5.36 0.46 7.14
N ALA A 52 6.30 -0.36 6.73
CA ALA A 52 6.09 -1.62 6.06
C ALA A 52 7.20 -2.61 6.39
N SER A 53 6.90 -3.90 6.24
CA SER A 53 7.90 -4.93 6.08
C SER A 53 7.44 -6.05 5.17
N SER A 54 8.38 -6.65 4.47
CA SER A 54 8.22 -7.97 3.88
C SER A 54 9.24 -8.93 4.47
N VAL A 55 8.87 -10.21 4.53
CA VAL A 55 9.76 -11.31 4.88
C VAL A 55 9.79 -12.25 3.70
N GLU A 56 11.00 -12.65 3.30
CA GLU A 56 11.22 -13.72 2.35
C GLU A 56 12.15 -14.77 2.98
N VAL A 57 11.80 -16.05 2.81
CA VAL A 57 12.69 -17.16 3.16
C VAL A 57 13.70 -17.34 2.02
N VAL A 58 14.98 -17.13 2.32
CA VAL A 58 16.10 -17.30 1.39
C VAL A 58 17.03 -18.37 1.95
N ASP A 59 17.02 -19.55 1.32
CA ASP A 59 17.79 -20.74 1.75
C ASP A 59 17.61 -21.07 3.25
N ASP A 60 18.60 -20.71 4.09
CA ASP A 60 18.66 -20.99 5.53
C ASP A 60 18.39 -19.77 6.42
N HIS A 61 17.96 -18.64 5.85
CA HIS A 61 17.69 -17.41 6.58
C HIS A 61 16.44 -16.67 6.08
N LEU A 62 16.03 -15.67 6.84
CA LEU A 62 14.98 -14.72 6.49
C LEU A 62 15.60 -13.39 6.11
N ASP A 63 15.27 -12.90 4.93
CA ASP A 63 15.47 -11.51 4.56
C ASP A 63 14.22 -10.72 4.92
N VAL A 64 14.36 -9.78 5.86
CA VAL A 64 13.29 -8.89 6.29
C VAL A 64 13.55 -7.51 5.73
N THR A 65 12.83 -7.13 4.67
CA THR A 65 12.88 -5.76 4.16
C THR A 65 11.95 -4.90 5.00
N VAL A 66 12.45 -3.76 5.50
CA VAL A 66 11.67 -2.82 6.32
C VAL A 66 11.76 -1.41 5.76
N TRP A 67 10.67 -0.68 5.91
CA TRP A 67 10.58 0.75 5.64
C TRP A 67 9.81 1.46 6.75
N ARG A 68 10.20 2.70 7.05
CA ARG A 68 9.44 3.60 7.91
C ARG A 68 9.24 4.96 7.26
N SER A 69 8.09 5.56 7.51
CA SER A 69 7.82 6.94 7.09
C SER A 69 8.87 7.89 7.69
N GLY A 70 9.39 8.77 6.85
CA GLY A 70 10.52 9.65 7.17
C GLY A 70 11.91 9.06 6.87
N GLU A 71 12.02 7.76 6.60
CA GLU A 71 13.27 7.16 6.09
C GLU A 71 13.33 7.26 4.55
N ALA A 72 14.54 7.50 4.02
CA ALA A 72 14.75 7.74 2.59
C ALA A 72 14.64 6.48 1.72
N ALA A 73 14.91 5.31 2.29
CA ALA A 73 14.94 4.04 1.55
C ALA A 73 14.58 2.87 2.46
N GLU A 74 14.16 1.78 1.83
CA GLU A 74 14.05 0.45 2.44
C GLU A 74 15.43 -0.08 2.87
N ARG A 75 15.43 -0.98 3.86
CA ARG A 75 16.63 -1.75 4.25
C ARG A 75 16.30 -3.19 4.56
N VAL A 76 17.27 -4.07 4.33
CA VAL A 76 17.16 -5.52 4.61
C VAL A 76 17.81 -5.86 5.95
N ILE A 77 17.14 -6.68 6.74
CA ILE A 77 17.63 -7.27 7.99
C ILE A 77 17.63 -8.78 7.81
N GLN A 78 18.79 -9.42 7.96
CA GLN A 78 18.91 -10.87 7.86
C GLN A 78 18.74 -11.53 9.23
N LYS A 79 17.96 -12.61 9.29
CA LYS A 79 17.70 -13.40 10.51
C LYS A 79 17.91 -14.88 10.24
N ARG A 80 18.61 -15.57 11.13
CA ARG A 80 18.75 -17.03 11.17
C ARG A 80 17.91 -17.61 12.31
#